data_AF-A0A3N7H593-F1
#
_entry.id   AF-A0A3N7H593-F1
#
_cell.length_a   1.000
_cell.length_b   1.000
_cell.length_c   1.000
_cell.angle_alpha   90.00
_cell.angle_beta   90.00
_cell.angle_gamma   90.00
#
_symmetry.space_group_name_H-M   'P 1'
#
loop_
_entity.id
_entity.type
_entity.pdbx_description
1 polymer ?
#
loop_
_entity_poly.entity_id
_entity_poly.type
_entity_poly.pdbx_seq_one_letter_code
_entity_poly.pdbx_strand_id
1 'polypeptide(L)'
;MEANKKDFIGKSLSYFLDHIKLEIKSLVPTPNKDPKEVNRLSFIFVPYSEYRKTPDNEKPVRITVIFNQGWDWQDSKNRCKSSIPDCITWTKEDEKKLGDLKIIDIYVTGKE
;
A
#
# COMPACT_ATOMS: atom_id res chain seq x y z
N MET A 1 13.20 -12.29 -3.88
CA MET A 1 12.81 -11.11 -3.08
C MET A 1 12.26 -11.43 -1.69
N GLU A 2 12.33 -12.69 -1.20
CA GLU A 2 11.84 -13.05 0.15
C GLU A 2 12.84 -12.82 1.28
N ALA A 3 14.14 -12.68 0.98
CA ALA A 3 15.22 -12.66 1.96
C ALA A 3 15.08 -11.55 3.02
N ASN A 4 14.47 -10.41 2.66
CA ASN A 4 14.43 -9.22 3.52
C ASN A 4 13.05 -9.00 4.17
N LYS A 5 12.07 -9.88 3.93
CA LYS A 5 10.70 -9.71 4.50
C LYS A 5 10.75 -9.59 6.03
N LYS A 6 11.55 -10.45 6.66
CA LYS A 6 11.69 -10.54 8.13
C LYS A 6 12.23 -9.26 8.76
N ASP A 7 12.97 -8.44 8.02
CA ASP A 7 13.56 -7.20 8.53
C ASP A 7 12.50 -6.12 8.78
N PHE A 8 11.34 -6.24 8.13
CA PHE A 8 10.24 -5.27 8.21
C PHE A 8 9.11 -5.72 9.13
N ILE A 9 8.98 -7.02 9.41
CA ILE A 9 7.92 -7.52 10.30
C ILE A 9 8.08 -6.97 11.72
N GLY A 10 7.00 -6.47 12.31
CA GLY A 10 6.97 -5.81 13.63
C GLY A 10 7.53 -4.39 13.63
N LYS A 11 8.08 -3.91 12.51
CA LYS A 11 8.52 -2.51 12.35
C LYS A 11 7.33 -1.63 11.94
N SER A 12 7.54 -0.33 12.06
CA SER A 12 6.58 0.68 11.64
C SER A 12 6.58 0.84 10.11
N LEU A 13 5.50 1.35 9.55
CA LEU A 13 5.45 1.69 8.14
C LEU A 13 6.50 2.74 7.76
N SER A 14 6.72 3.76 8.60
CA SER A 14 7.78 4.75 8.39
C SER A 14 9.16 4.11 8.26
N TYR A 15 9.48 3.12 9.10
CA TYR A 15 10.74 2.39 8.99
C TYR A 15 10.87 1.73 7.62
N PHE A 16 9.82 1.07 7.13
CA PHE A 16 9.81 0.49 5.79
C PHE A 16 10.01 1.55 4.69
N LEU A 17 9.28 2.66 4.76
CA LEU A 17 9.33 3.75 3.77
C LEU A 17 10.72 4.39 3.66
N ASP A 18 11.42 4.54 4.79
CA ASP A 18 12.79 5.05 4.83
C ASP A 18 13.81 4.11 4.16
N HIS A 19 13.53 2.80 4.16
CA HIS A 19 14.47 1.78 3.68
C HIS A 19 14.31 1.43 2.20
N ILE A 20 13.09 1.53 1.64
CA ILE A 20 12.88 1.16 0.23
C ILE A 20 13.57 2.12 -0.73
N LYS A 21 13.75 3.40 -0.36
CA LYS A 21 14.34 4.46 -1.20
C LYS A 21 13.72 4.59 -2.62
N LEU A 22 12.56 3.97 -2.85
CA LEU A 22 11.83 4.02 -4.09
C LEU A 22 10.73 5.06 -3.98
N GLU A 23 10.56 5.87 -5.01
CA GLU A 23 9.49 6.84 -5.05
C GLU A 23 8.16 6.13 -5.32
N ILE A 24 7.27 6.13 -4.32
CA ILE A 24 5.91 5.61 -4.46
C ILE A 24 5.12 6.61 -5.30
N LYS A 25 4.66 6.17 -6.46
CA LYS A 25 3.87 7.00 -7.39
C LYS A 25 2.37 6.81 -7.21
N SER A 26 1.97 5.62 -6.80
CA SER A 26 0.56 5.31 -6.52
C SER A 26 0.41 4.18 -5.50
N LEU A 27 -0.80 4.02 -5.00
CA LEU A 27 -1.15 2.96 -4.07
C LEU A 27 -2.48 2.30 -4.45
N VAL A 28 -2.66 1.07 -4.00
CA VAL A 28 -3.96 0.38 -4.02
C VAL A 28 -4.28 -0.08 -2.59
N PRO A 29 -5.30 0.52 -1.94
CA PRO A 29 -5.76 0.03 -0.65
C PRO A 29 -6.62 -1.21 -0.87
N THR A 30 -6.45 -2.21 -0.01
CA THR A 30 -7.28 -3.42 -0.01
C THR A 30 -8.00 -3.52 1.33
N PRO A 31 -9.34 -3.63 1.32
CA PRO A 31 -10.11 -3.73 2.55
C PRO A 31 -9.78 -5.02 3.33
N ASN A 32 -9.96 -4.97 4.64
CA ASN A 32 -9.95 -6.11 5.54
C ASN A 32 -11.28 -6.90 5.41
N LYS A 33 -11.47 -7.92 6.26
CA LYS A 33 -12.77 -8.62 6.40
C LYS A 33 -13.92 -7.65 6.66
N ASP A 34 -13.68 -6.59 7.45
CA ASP A 34 -14.59 -5.45 7.47
C ASP A 34 -14.28 -4.55 6.25
N PRO A 35 -15.22 -4.38 5.31
CA PRO A 35 -15.01 -3.55 4.13
C PRO A 35 -14.86 -2.05 4.42
N LYS A 36 -15.07 -1.62 5.67
CA LYS A 36 -14.82 -0.25 6.14
C LYS A 36 -13.38 -0.03 6.59
N GLU A 37 -12.65 -1.11 6.84
CA GLU A 37 -11.28 -1.05 7.31
C GLU A 37 -10.33 -1.41 6.17
N VAL A 38 -9.22 -0.69 6.04
CA VAL A 38 -8.11 -1.06 5.16
C VAL A 38 -6.97 -1.55 6.05
N ASN A 39 -6.55 -2.80 5.87
CA ASN A 39 -5.37 -3.35 6.56
C ASN A 39 -4.24 -3.72 5.60
N ARG A 40 -4.39 -3.43 4.31
CA ARG A 40 -3.41 -3.78 3.29
C ARG A 40 -3.24 -2.65 2.30
N LEU A 41 -1.99 -2.24 2.10
CA LEU A 41 -1.62 -1.23 1.11
C LEU A 41 -0.64 -1.84 0.12
N SER A 42 -0.93 -1.70 -1.18
CA SER A 42 0.01 -2.05 -2.23
C SER A 42 0.63 -0.78 -2.80
N PHE A 43 1.92 -0.61 -2.57
CA PHE A 43 2.72 0.49 -3.11
C PHE A 43 3.17 0.17 -4.52
N ILE A 44 2.96 1.12 -5.43
CA ILE A 44 3.24 1.01 -6.86
C ILE A 44 4.18 2.17 -7.27
N PHE A 45 5.19 1.84 -8.06
CA PHE A 45 6.26 2.77 -8.45
C PHE A 45 6.05 3.40 -9.83
N VAL A 46 4.87 3.18 -10.41
CA VAL A 46 4.39 3.82 -11.64
C VAL A 46 3.09 4.58 -11.36
N PRO A 47 2.70 5.55 -12.21
CA PRO A 47 1.40 6.22 -12.09
C PRO A 47 0.24 5.22 -12.11
N TYR A 48 -0.82 5.51 -11.35
CA TYR A 48 -1.98 4.62 -11.27
C TYR A 48 -2.65 4.37 -12.63
N SER A 49 -2.62 5.37 -13.52
CA SER A 49 -3.17 5.29 -14.89
C SER A 49 -2.44 4.26 -15.75
N GLU A 50 -1.13 4.10 -15.55
CA GLU A 50 -0.32 3.08 -16.22
C GLU A 50 -0.62 1.71 -15.64
N TYR A 51 -0.54 1.59 -14.31
CA TYR A 51 -0.86 0.35 -13.58
C TYR A 51 -2.25 -0.20 -13.93
N ARG A 52 -3.25 0.68 -14.08
CA ARG A 52 -4.63 0.28 -14.42
C ARG A 52 -4.75 -0.31 -15.83
N LYS A 53 -3.98 0.18 -16.80
CA LYS A 53 -4.04 -0.23 -18.21
C LYS A 53 -3.27 -1.52 -18.48
N THR A 54 -2.29 -1.85 -17.64
CA THR A 54 -1.48 -3.05 -17.82
C THR A 54 -2.30 -4.32 -17.58
N PRO A 55 -2.20 -5.35 -18.44
CA PRO A 55 -2.82 -6.67 -18.20
C PRO A 55 -2.39 -7.30 -16.87
N ASP A 56 -3.22 -8.16 -16.28
CA ASP A 56 -2.96 -8.77 -14.97
C ASP A 56 -1.66 -9.60 -14.90
N ASN A 57 -1.31 -10.26 -16.01
CA ASN A 57 -0.08 -11.04 -16.17
C ASN A 57 1.17 -10.19 -16.44
N GLU A 58 1.01 -8.89 -16.65
CA GLU A 58 2.07 -7.93 -16.94
C GLU A 58 2.14 -6.80 -15.91
N LYS A 59 1.33 -6.87 -14.83
CA LYS A 59 1.26 -5.80 -13.84
C LYS A 59 2.66 -5.45 -13.34
N PRO A 60 2.98 -4.14 -13.27
CA PRO A 60 4.24 -3.68 -12.69
C PRO A 60 4.44 -4.22 -11.28
N VAL A 61 5.71 -4.34 -10.89
CA VAL A 61 6.08 -4.70 -9.51
C VAL A 61 5.38 -3.78 -8.51
N ARG A 62 4.75 -4.40 -7.51
CA ARG A 62 4.16 -3.73 -6.35
C ARG A 62 4.63 -4.40 -5.06
N ILE A 63 4.85 -3.58 -4.03
CA ILE A 63 5.13 -4.07 -2.68
C ILE A 63 3.86 -3.93 -1.87
N THR A 64 3.33 -5.05 -1.39
CA THR A 64 2.14 -5.07 -0.56
C THR A 64 2.53 -5.27 0.90
N VAL A 65 2.04 -4.36 1.74
CA VAL A 65 2.23 -4.38 3.20
C VAL A 65 0.89 -4.65 3.86
N ILE A 66 0.88 -5.54 4.85
CA ILE A 66 -0.28 -5.87 5.68
C ILE A 66 -0.03 -5.39 7.11
N PHE A 67 -1.04 -4.80 7.72
CA PHE A 67 -1.02 -4.25 9.08
C PHE A 67 -1.88 -5.09 10.05
N ASN A 68 -1.55 -5.03 11.35
CA ASN A 68 -2.31 -5.71 12.41
C ASN A 68 -3.64 -5.04 12.76
N GLN A 69 -3.87 -3.82 12.29
CA GLN A 69 -5.07 -3.04 12.58
C GLN A 69 -5.66 -2.47 11.30
N GLY A 70 -6.99 -2.39 11.26
CA GLY A 70 -7.73 -1.72 10.20
C GLY A 70 -7.60 -0.22 10.36
N TRP A 71 -7.23 0.47 9.28
CA TRP A 71 -7.37 1.91 9.23
C TRP A 71 -8.78 2.26 8.75
N ASP A 72 -9.48 3.09 9.52
CA ASP A 72 -10.70 3.75 9.09
C ASP A 72 -10.31 4.81 8.05
N TRP A 73 -10.29 4.37 6.78
CA TRP A 73 -10.02 5.23 5.64
C TRP A 73 -11.23 6.16 5.50
N GLN A 74 -11.12 7.32 6.16
CA GLN A 74 -12.22 8.16 6.64
C GLN A 74 -13.46 8.23 5.73
N ASP A 75 -14.59 8.18 6.44
CA ASP A 75 -15.94 8.52 6.02
C ASP A 75 -16.69 7.38 5.31
N SER A 76 -17.34 6.56 6.14
CA SER A 76 -18.23 5.42 5.83
C SER A 76 -19.30 5.63 4.73
N LYS A 77 -19.39 6.84 4.14
CA LYS A 77 -20.25 7.17 3.00
C LYS A 77 -19.54 7.07 1.64
N ASN A 78 -18.21 7.25 1.59
CA ASN A 78 -17.43 7.19 0.36
C ASN A 78 -16.25 6.24 0.52
N ARG A 79 -16.53 4.93 0.43
CA ARG A 79 -15.50 3.88 0.34
C ARG A 79 -14.40 4.34 -0.61
N CYS A 80 -13.15 4.24 -0.17
CA CYS A 80 -12.02 4.62 -0.98
C CYS A 80 -12.03 3.83 -2.30
N LYS A 81 -12.08 4.54 -3.43
CA LYS A 81 -12.22 3.96 -4.77
C LYS A 81 -11.07 4.43 -5.65
N SER A 82 -10.70 3.58 -6.60
CA SER A 82 -9.72 3.92 -7.63
C SER A 82 -10.10 5.11 -8.52
N SER A 83 -11.35 5.56 -8.47
CA SER A 83 -11.84 6.74 -9.19
C SER A 83 -11.60 8.05 -8.44
N ILE A 84 -11.24 7.98 -7.16
CA ILE A 84 -10.94 9.14 -6.32
C ILE A 84 -9.41 9.31 -6.30
N PRO A 85 -8.84 10.40 -6.85
CA PRO A 85 -7.38 10.58 -6.94
C PRO A 85 -6.66 10.47 -5.59
N ASP A 86 -7.26 11.02 -4.53
CA ASP A 86 -6.71 10.99 -3.17
C ASP A 86 -6.64 9.58 -2.57
N CYS A 87 -7.37 8.63 -3.16
CA CYS A 87 -7.41 7.23 -2.74
C CYS A 87 -6.34 6.35 -3.37
N ILE A 88 -5.65 6.85 -4.38
CA ILE A 88 -4.66 6.11 -5.18
C ILE A 88 -3.31 6.82 -5.22
N THR A 89 -3.22 8.00 -4.62
CA THR A 89 -2.00 8.80 -4.57
C THR A 89 -1.43 8.69 -3.16
N TRP A 90 -0.15 8.33 -3.07
CA TRP A 90 0.56 8.36 -1.79
C TRP A 90 1.07 9.76 -1.52
N THR A 91 0.75 10.31 -0.34
CA THR A 91 1.16 11.66 0.07
C THR A 91 2.02 11.61 1.33
N LYS A 92 2.72 12.72 1.59
CA LYS A 92 3.44 12.90 2.87
C LYS A 92 2.52 13.00 4.08
N GLU A 93 1.24 13.29 3.87
CA GLU A 93 0.24 13.28 4.93
C GLU A 93 -0.14 11.85 5.32
N ASP A 94 -0.24 10.95 4.35
CA ASP A 94 -0.48 9.52 4.59
C ASP A 94 0.68 8.91 5.38
N GLU A 95 1.92 9.27 5.04
CA GLU A 95 3.10 8.84 5.80
C GLU A 95 3.04 9.26 7.27
N LYS A 96 2.56 10.46 7.58
CA LYS A 96 2.40 10.93 8.96
C LYS A 96 1.26 10.22 9.68
N LYS A 97 0.14 9.97 9.00
CA LYS A 97 -1.06 9.33 9.59
C LYS A 97 -0.87 7.84 9.83
N LEU A 98 -0.16 7.16 8.93
CA LEU A 98 -0.03 5.71 8.88
C LEU A 98 1.36 5.21 9.27
N GLY A 99 2.30 6.12 9.50
CA GLY A 99 3.69 5.82 9.75
C GLY A 99 3.91 4.83 10.90
N ASP A 100 3.11 4.94 11.96
CA ASP A 100 3.23 4.11 13.17
C ASP A 100 2.59 2.72 13.04
N LEU A 101 1.86 2.44 11.95
CA LEU A 101 1.23 1.15 11.73
C LEU A 101 2.28 0.03 11.70
N LYS A 102 2.00 -1.05 12.44
CA LYS A 102 2.90 -2.20 12.54
C LYS A 102 2.68 -3.17 11.38
N ILE A 103 3.76 -3.48 10.69
CA ILE A 103 3.77 -4.44 9.59
C ILE A 103 3.70 -5.84 10.16
N ILE A 104 2.71 -6.62 9.74
CA ILE A 104 2.59 -8.05 10.09
C ILE A 104 2.99 -8.97 8.95
N ASP A 105 2.91 -8.48 7.71
CA ASP A 105 3.36 -9.21 6.55
C ASP A 105 3.73 -8.22 5.42
N ILE A 106 4.64 -8.65 4.57
CA ILE A 106 5.07 -7.90 3.40
C ILE A 106 5.44 -8.86 2.28
N TYR A 107 4.97 -8.57 1.08
CA TYR A 107 5.28 -9.38 -0.08
C TYR A 107 5.34 -8.55 -1.36
N VAL A 108 6.03 -9.08 -2.36
CA VAL A 108 6.19 -8.45 -3.66
C VAL A 108 5.47 -9.28 -4.71
N THR A 109 4.75 -8.62 -5.61
CA THR A 109 4.06 -9.25 -6.75
C THR A 109 4.22 -8.39 -7.99
N GLY A 110 3.98 -8.96 -9.16
CA GLY A 110 4.13 -8.29 -10.45
C GLY A 110 5.30 -8.84 -11.24
N LYS A 111 5.43 -8.37 -12.47
CA LYS A 111 6.50 -8.75 -13.39
C LYS A 111 7.61 -7.70 -13.32
N GLU A 112 8.85 -8.16 -13.22
CA GLU A 112 10.06 -7.33 -13.33
C GLU A 112 10.19 -6.69 -14.72
#